data_AF-F8NJY9-F1
#
_entry.id   AF-F8NJY9-F1
#
_cell.length_a   1.000
_cell.length_b   1.000
_cell.length_c   1.000
_cell.angle_alpha   90.00
_cell.angle_beta   90.00
_cell.angle_gamma   90.00
#
_symmetry.space_group_name_H-M   'P 1'
#
loop_
_entity.id
_entity.type
_entity.pdbx_description
1 polymer ?
#
loop_
_entity_poly.entity_id
_entity_poly.type
_entity_poly.pdbx_seq_one_letter_code
_entity_poly.pdbx_strand_id
1 'polypeptide(L)'
;MLEPILVVTTPIVAMKAMDVNNSTVSGNIFAVVELMSQGGFDESGSIENEDLDLSPYIVLFHGDLGTGERLQAVQQRCAIEQTPWDWFQRIIYVPGLFHLKMACADVIWRVFISPVAARDDDTCLMRDIASPEKLASMHQSLAFNKYTS
;
A
#
# COMPACT_ATOMS: atom_id res chain seq x y z
N MET A 1 37.83 -23.06 1.53
CA MET A 1 37.21 -22.54 2.77
C MET A 1 36.33 -21.38 2.36
N LEU A 2 35.04 -21.42 2.67
CA LEU A 2 34.12 -20.30 2.41
C LEU A 2 34.20 -19.33 3.60
N GLU A 3 34.31 -18.03 3.33
CA GLU A 3 34.23 -17.03 4.40
C GLU A 3 32.84 -17.05 5.06
N PRO A 4 32.77 -17.00 6.40
CA PRO A 4 31.51 -16.95 7.11
C PRO A 4 30.80 -15.61 6.86
N ILE A 5 29.51 -15.66 6.54
CA ILE A 5 28.67 -14.46 6.39
C ILE A 5 28.58 -13.76 7.74
N LEU A 6 28.99 -12.49 7.80
CA LEU A 6 28.88 -11.69 9.01
C LEU A 6 27.40 -11.43 9.33
N VAL A 7 26.92 -11.94 10.46
CA VAL A 7 25.59 -11.62 10.97
C VAL A 7 25.73 -10.46 11.94
N VAL A 8 25.22 -9.29 11.57
CA VAL A 8 25.21 -8.09 12.42
C VAL A 8 23.77 -7.75 12.76
N THR A 9 23.50 -7.45 14.03
CA THR A 9 22.19 -6.94 14.45
C THR A 9 21.99 -5.54 13.91
N THR A 10 20.96 -5.33 13.10
CA THR A 10 20.56 -3.99 12.66
C THR A 10 19.93 -3.25 13.83
N PRO A 11 20.38 -2.02 14.16
CA PRO A 11 19.71 -1.20 15.16
C PRO A 11 18.30 -0.83 14.68
N ILE A 12 17.30 -1.09 15.52
CA ILE A 12 15.91 -0.72 15.25
C ILE A 12 15.66 0.65 15.87
N VAL A 13 15.43 1.65 15.02
CA VAL A 13 15.01 2.99 15.45
C VAL A 13 13.49 3.05 15.42
N ALA A 14 12.88 3.44 16.55
CA ALA A 14 11.43 3.59 16.62
C ALA A 14 10.97 4.73 15.71
N MET A 15 9.86 4.51 15.00
CA MET A 15 9.34 5.47 14.06
C MET A 15 8.66 6.64 14.79
N LYS A 16 9.20 7.87 14.69
CA LYS A 16 8.64 9.03 15.43
C LYS A 16 7.20 9.35 15.04
N ALA A 17 6.76 8.96 13.84
CA ALA A 17 5.37 9.09 13.41
C ALA A 17 4.38 8.30 14.30
N MET A 18 4.85 7.36 15.13
CA MET A 18 4.01 6.63 16.10
C MET A 18 3.54 7.52 17.26
N ASP A 19 4.26 8.60 17.57
CA ASP A 19 3.92 9.54 18.66
C ASP A 19 2.99 10.67 18.18
N VAL A 20 2.49 10.57 16.94
CA VAL A 20 1.74 11.62 16.27
C VAL A 20 0.25 11.32 16.27
N ASN A 21 -0.56 12.34 16.57
CA ASN A 21 -2.00 12.23 16.47
C ASN A 21 -2.48 12.31 15.01
N ASN A 22 -2.58 11.16 14.35
CA ASN A 22 -3.03 11.00 12.96
C ASN A 22 -4.55 11.20 12.76
N SER A 23 -5.27 11.66 13.80
CA SER A 23 -6.70 12.02 13.69
C SER A 23 -6.91 13.46 13.21
N THR A 24 -5.85 14.26 13.15
CA THR A 24 -5.89 15.65 12.66
C THR A 24 -5.13 15.78 11.35
N VAL A 25 -5.50 16.75 10.52
CA VAL A 25 -4.78 16.97 9.25
C VAL A 25 -3.33 17.39 9.48
N SER A 26 -3.06 18.26 10.46
CA SER A 26 -1.69 18.65 10.82
C SER A 26 -0.87 17.47 11.35
N GLY A 27 -1.48 16.60 12.15
CA GLY A 27 -0.83 15.36 12.58
C GLY A 27 -0.50 14.43 11.41
N ASN A 28 -1.41 14.28 10.45
CA ASN A 28 -1.13 13.49 9.24
C ASN A 28 0.03 14.07 8.41
N ILE A 29 0.08 15.39 8.23
CA ILE A 29 1.21 16.07 7.56
C ILE A 29 2.51 15.76 8.31
N PHE A 30 2.50 15.97 9.63
CA PHE A 30 3.68 15.76 10.46
C PHE A 30 4.16 14.30 10.44
N ALA A 31 3.24 13.33 10.47
CA ALA A 31 3.56 11.91 10.36
C ALA A 31 4.23 11.56 9.02
N VAL A 32 3.76 12.14 7.90
CA VAL A 32 4.36 11.95 6.58
C VAL A 32 5.77 12.57 6.53
N VAL A 33 5.94 13.79 7.03
CA VAL A 33 7.25 14.46 7.06
C VAL A 33 8.27 13.68 7.89
N GLU A 34 7.89 13.21 9.08
CA GLU A 34 8.75 12.40 9.94
C GLU A 34 9.11 11.05 9.30
N LEU A 35 8.16 10.44 8.61
CA LEU A 35 8.37 9.20 7.83
C LEU A 35 9.41 9.40 6.71
N MET A 36 9.26 10.49 5.96
CA MET A 36 10.17 10.82 4.86
C MET A 36 11.56 11.12 5.41
N SER A 37 11.67 11.97 6.43
CA SER A 37 12.95 12.31 7.04
C SER A 37 13.67 11.07 7.60
N GLN A 38 12.98 10.19 8.33
CA GLN A 38 13.59 8.94 8.84
C GLN A 38 13.93 7.94 7.73
N GLY A 39 13.24 8.02 6.59
CA GLY A 39 13.55 7.25 5.39
C GLY A 39 14.71 7.82 4.57
N GLY A 40 15.34 8.93 5.00
CA GLY A 40 16.41 9.59 4.25
C GLY A 40 15.91 10.46 3.09
N PHE A 41 14.64 10.83 3.10
CA PHE A 41 14.02 11.76 2.16
C PHE A 41 13.80 13.11 2.86
N ASP A 42 14.89 13.80 3.22
CA ASP A 42 14.85 15.19 3.67
C ASP A 42 15.25 16.17 2.55
N GLU A 43 14.64 17.35 2.56
CA GLU A 43 14.97 18.42 1.60
C GLU A 43 16.34 19.02 1.88
N SER A 44 16.67 19.12 3.17
CA SER A 44 18.03 19.40 3.61
C SER A 44 18.82 18.13 3.48
N GLY A 45 19.50 17.92 2.35
CA GLY A 45 20.49 16.85 2.22
C GLY A 45 21.26 16.76 3.52
N SER A 46 20.98 15.72 4.31
CA SER A 46 21.66 15.49 5.56
C SER A 46 23.16 15.61 5.26
N ILE A 47 23.89 16.31 6.14
CA ILE A 47 25.23 16.90 5.98
C ILE A 47 26.34 15.94 5.46
N GLU A 48 25.99 14.66 5.22
CA GLU A 48 26.85 13.60 4.69
C GLU A 48 26.56 13.22 3.22
N ASN A 49 25.49 13.70 2.57
CA ASN A 49 25.11 13.35 1.20
C ASN A 49 24.72 14.57 0.34
N GLU A 50 25.67 15.48 0.10
CA GLU A 50 25.47 16.63 -0.81
C GLU A 50 25.20 16.24 -2.29
N ASP A 51 25.32 14.95 -2.66
CA ASP A 51 25.24 14.48 -4.06
C ASP A 51 23.98 13.68 -4.43
N LEU A 52 23.03 13.44 -3.51
CA LEU A 52 21.84 12.64 -3.82
C LEU A 52 20.66 13.51 -4.30
N ASP A 53 20.59 13.73 -5.62
CA ASP A 53 19.38 14.26 -6.24
C ASP A 53 18.24 13.25 -6.14
N LEU A 54 17.28 13.51 -5.24
CA LEU A 54 16.09 12.69 -5.05
C LEU A 54 14.94 13.05 -6.01
N SER A 55 15.15 14.04 -6.89
CA SER A 55 14.16 14.48 -7.87
C SER A 55 13.67 13.44 -8.88
N PRO A 56 14.38 12.34 -9.23
CA PRO A 56 13.84 11.33 -10.12
C PRO A 56 13.04 10.23 -9.38
N TYR A 57 13.05 10.22 -8.04
CA TYR A 57 12.43 9.15 -7.26
C TYR A 57 11.00 9.47 -6.84
N ILE A 58 10.22 8.41 -6.64
CA ILE A 58 8.89 8.45 -6.03
C ILE A 58 8.91 7.66 -4.72
N VAL A 59 8.08 8.06 -3.76
CA VAL A 59 7.94 7.36 -2.49
C VAL A 59 6.60 6.63 -2.49
N LEU A 60 6.65 5.30 -2.35
CA LEU A 60 5.45 4.48 -2.26
C LEU A 60 5.00 4.41 -0.81
N PHE A 61 3.77 4.86 -0.55
CA PHE A 61 3.13 4.76 0.77
C PHE A 61 2.08 3.64 0.73
N HIS A 62 2.34 2.57 1.47
CA HIS A 62 1.42 1.45 1.60
C HIS A 62 0.64 1.53 2.90
N GLY A 63 -0.67 1.30 2.85
CA GLY A 63 -1.50 1.39 4.05
C GLY A 63 -2.96 1.03 3.82
N ASP A 64 -3.76 1.21 4.87
CA ASP A 64 -5.20 1.03 4.78
C ASP A 64 -5.87 2.14 3.94
N LEU A 65 -7.16 1.99 3.64
CA LEU A 65 -7.89 3.00 2.85
C LEU A 65 -7.86 4.39 3.52
N GLY A 66 -7.96 4.42 4.85
CA GLY A 66 -7.89 5.67 5.63
C GLY A 66 -6.54 6.36 5.51
N THR A 67 -5.44 5.61 5.36
CA THR A 67 -4.11 6.14 5.06
C THR A 67 -4.12 6.85 3.71
N GLY A 68 -4.73 6.23 2.69
CA GLY A 68 -4.89 6.83 1.36
C GLY A 68 -5.70 8.13 1.39
N GLU A 69 -6.84 8.13 2.09
CA GLU A 69 -7.69 9.32 2.24
C GLU A 69 -6.95 10.47 2.94
N ARG A 70 -6.19 10.16 4.00
CA ARG A 70 -5.40 11.16 4.74
C ARG A 70 -4.29 11.74 3.88
N LEU A 71 -3.57 10.90 3.14
CA LEU A 71 -2.50 11.36 2.24
C LEU A 71 -3.05 12.22 1.10
N GLN A 72 -4.21 11.85 0.54
CA GLN A 72 -4.89 12.66 -0.46
C GLN A 72 -5.29 14.03 0.11
N ALA A 73 -5.84 14.06 1.34
CA ALA A 73 -6.18 15.31 2.00
C ALA A 73 -4.95 16.19 2.25
N VAL A 74 -3.80 15.60 2.61
CA VAL A 74 -2.52 16.30 2.73
C VAL A 74 -2.11 16.93 1.40
N GLN A 75 -2.07 16.14 0.32
CA GLN A 75 -1.72 16.63 -1.03
C GLN A 75 -2.65 17.77 -1.48
N GLN A 76 -3.95 17.65 -1.24
CA GLN A 76 -4.92 18.70 -1.56
C GLN A 76 -4.70 19.99 -0.76
N ARG A 77 -4.36 19.88 0.53
CA ARG A 77 -4.09 21.05 1.39
C ARG A 77 -2.81 21.76 1.02
N CYS A 78 -1.79 21.01 0.67
CA CYS A 78 -0.49 21.55 0.32
C CYS A 78 -0.39 21.90 -1.17
N ALA A 79 -1.45 21.72 -1.98
CA ALA A 79 -1.38 21.93 -3.43
C ALA A 79 -1.04 23.37 -3.89
N ILE A 80 -1.06 24.34 -2.98
CA ILE A 80 -0.68 25.74 -3.24
C ILE A 80 0.79 26.03 -2.95
N GLU A 81 1.54 25.07 -2.40
CA GLU A 81 2.96 25.24 -2.09
C GLU A 81 3.81 25.27 -3.38
N GLN A 82 4.99 25.87 -3.30
CA GLN A 82 5.77 26.23 -4.50
C GLN A 82 6.53 25.05 -5.12
N THR A 83 6.94 24.06 -4.32
CA THR A 83 7.78 22.96 -4.82
C THR A 83 7.02 21.64 -4.87
N PRO A 84 7.30 20.75 -5.86
CA PRO A 84 6.93 19.31 -5.88
C PRO A 84 7.03 18.56 -4.56
N TRP A 85 7.95 19.00 -3.70
CA TRP A 85 8.23 18.41 -2.41
C TRP A 85 7.22 18.84 -1.35
N ASP A 86 6.96 20.14 -1.26
CA ASP A 86 6.11 20.74 -0.23
C ASP A 86 4.63 20.34 -0.33
N TRP A 87 4.17 20.05 -1.56
CA TRP A 87 2.83 19.49 -1.80
C TRP A 87 2.76 17.97 -1.93
N PHE A 88 3.85 17.27 -1.60
CA PHE A 88 3.90 15.80 -1.53
C PHE A 88 3.53 15.10 -2.85
N GLN A 89 3.82 15.72 -4.00
CA GLN A 89 3.43 15.21 -5.33
C GLN A 89 4.09 13.86 -5.65
N ARG A 90 5.27 13.61 -5.08
CA ARG A 90 6.07 12.40 -5.31
C ARG A 90 5.60 11.19 -4.49
N ILE A 91 4.68 11.40 -3.56
CA ILE A 91 4.12 10.32 -2.77
C ILE A 91 2.98 9.65 -3.53
N ILE A 92 3.16 8.36 -3.82
CA ILE A 92 2.15 7.54 -4.47
C ILE A 92 1.60 6.56 -3.44
N TYR A 93 0.30 6.68 -3.15
CA TYR A 93 -0.41 5.74 -2.32
C TYR A 93 -0.61 4.41 -3.04
N VAL A 94 -0.28 3.30 -2.37
CA VAL A 94 -0.50 1.94 -2.84
C VAL A 94 -1.43 1.24 -1.83
N PRO A 95 -2.63 0.80 -2.23
CA PRO A 95 -3.55 0.15 -1.32
C PRO A 95 -2.98 -1.12 -0.68
N GLY A 96 -3.31 -1.31 0.61
CA GLY A 96 -3.16 -2.56 1.33
C GLY A 96 -3.60 -3.78 0.54
N LEU A 97 -2.85 -4.90 0.57
CA LEU A 97 -3.31 -6.16 -0.05
C LEU A 97 -4.67 -6.59 0.51
N PHE A 98 -4.93 -6.31 1.78
CA PHE A 98 -6.23 -6.49 2.40
C PHE A 98 -7.33 -5.68 1.68
N HIS A 99 -7.12 -4.38 1.46
CA HIS A 99 -8.09 -3.53 0.75
C HIS A 99 -8.26 -3.93 -0.70
N LEU A 100 -7.19 -4.33 -1.38
CA LEU A 100 -7.28 -4.84 -2.74
C LEU A 100 -8.17 -6.08 -2.79
N LYS A 101 -7.96 -7.05 -1.88
CA LYS A 101 -8.81 -8.25 -1.78
C LYS A 101 -10.27 -7.89 -1.47
N MET A 102 -10.50 -6.96 -0.57
CA MET A 102 -11.85 -6.49 -0.22
C MET A 102 -12.55 -5.81 -1.40
N ALA A 103 -11.84 -4.94 -2.14
CA ALA A 103 -12.37 -4.29 -3.33
C ALA A 103 -12.71 -5.32 -4.43
N CYS A 104 -11.83 -6.30 -4.66
CA CYS A 104 -12.11 -7.40 -5.58
C CYS A 104 -13.35 -8.20 -5.15
N ALA A 105 -13.50 -8.49 -3.86
CA ALA A 105 -14.68 -9.19 -3.35
C ALA A 105 -15.96 -8.38 -3.54
N ASP A 106 -15.95 -7.07 -3.28
CA ASP A 106 -17.10 -6.18 -3.52
C ASP A 106 -17.46 -6.12 -5.01
N VAL A 107 -16.47 -6.04 -5.90
CA VAL A 107 -16.71 -6.07 -7.36
C VAL A 107 -17.34 -7.39 -7.79
N ILE A 108 -16.78 -8.54 -7.36
CA ILE A 108 -17.36 -9.85 -7.67
C ILE A 108 -18.80 -9.94 -7.16
N TRP A 109 -19.05 -9.47 -5.94
CA TRP A 109 -20.39 -9.44 -5.37
C TRP A 109 -21.35 -8.62 -6.22
N ARG A 110 -21.00 -7.37 -6.56
CA ARG A 110 -21.87 -6.46 -7.31
C ARG A 110 -22.14 -6.90 -8.75
N VAL A 111 -21.17 -7.56 -9.39
CA VAL A 111 -21.29 -7.95 -10.80
C VAL A 111 -21.95 -9.31 -10.95
N PHE A 112 -21.54 -10.31 -10.17
CA PHE A 112 -21.90 -11.71 -10.43
C PHE A 112 -22.87 -12.31 -9.41
N ILE A 113 -23.02 -11.72 -8.23
CA ILE A 113 -23.78 -12.34 -7.13
C ILE A 113 -25.03 -11.53 -6.77
N SER A 114 -24.92 -10.21 -6.62
CA SER A 114 -26.02 -9.35 -6.17
C SER A 114 -27.17 -9.24 -7.20
N PRO A 115 -26.91 -9.01 -8.51
CA PRO A 115 -27.99 -8.89 -9.48
C PRO A 115 -28.67 -10.23 -9.72
N VAL A 116 -30.00 -10.25 -9.72
CA VAL A 116 -30.79 -11.47 -10.02
C VAL A 116 -30.48 -11.97 -11.44
N ALA A 117 -30.46 -11.06 -12.41
CA ALA A 117 -30.13 -11.39 -13.81
C ALA A 117 -28.74 -12.04 -13.97
N ALA A 118 -27.77 -11.64 -13.15
CA ALA A 118 -26.43 -12.23 -13.17
C ALA A 118 -26.38 -13.63 -12.56
N ARG A 119 -27.38 -14.03 -11.75
CA ARG A 119 -27.49 -15.36 -11.14
C ARG A 119 -28.31 -16.34 -11.97
N ASP A 120 -29.25 -15.84 -12.75
CA ASP A 120 -30.12 -16.66 -13.58
C ASP A 120 -29.56 -16.94 -14.99
N ASP A 121 -28.49 -16.23 -15.37
CA ASP A 121 -27.77 -16.45 -16.62
C ASP A 121 -27.17 -17.87 -16.72
N ASP A 122 -27.17 -18.43 -17.92
CA ASP A 122 -26.65 -19.78 -18.16
C ASP A 122 -25.13 -19.87 -17.94
N THR A 123 -24.42 -18.74 -18.09
CA THR A 123 -22.98 -18.61 -17.82
C THR A 123 -22.67 -17.98 -16.46
N CYS A 124 -23.64 -17.96 -15.54
CA CYS A 124 -23.45 -17.31 -14.25
C CYS A 124 -22.34 -17.98 -13.42
N LEU A 125 -21.64 -17.15 -12.66
CA LEU A 125 -20.55 -17.57 -11.77
C LEU A 125 -21.01 -18.66 -10.79
N MET A 126 -22.25 -18.62 -10.32
CA MET A 126 -22.79 -19.59 -9.35
C MET A 126 -22.93 -21.00 -9.93
N ARG A 127 -23.37 -21.12 -11.20
CA ARG A 127 -23.43 -22.43 -11.90
C ARG A 127 -22.04 -22.94 -12.20
N ASP A 128 -21.14 -22.04 -12.59
CA ASP A 128 -19.74 -22.36 -12.86
C ASP A 128 -19.00 -22.90 -11.63
N ILE A 129 -19.20 -22.28 -10.47
CA ILE A 129 -18.62 -22.74 -9.19
C ILE A 129 -19.31 -24.01 -8.70
N ALA A 130 -20.59 -24.22 -8.99
CA ALA A 130 -21.30 -25.45 -8.63
C ALA A 130 -20.85 -26.67 -9.47
N SER A 131 -20.08 -26.47 -10.55
CA SER A 131 -19.55 -27.55 -11.38
C SER A 131 -18.51 -28.40 -10.63
N PRO A 132 -18.73 -29.72 -10.48
CA PRO A 132 -17.81 -30.62 -9.78
C PRO A 132 -16.40 -30.66 -10.38
N GLU A 133 -16.30 -30.53 -11.71
CA GLU A 133 -15.03 -30.56 -12.43
C GLU A 133 -14.18 -29.31 -12.14
N LYS A 134 -14.81 -28.13 -12.10
CA LYS A 134 -14.13 -26.87 -11.79
C LYS A 134 -13.72 -26.81 -10.31
N LEU A 135 -14.58 -27.27 -9.40
CA LEU A 135 -14.27 -27.36 -7.96
C LEU A 135 -13.03 -28.20 -7.66
N ALA A 136 -12.88 -29.35 -8.32
CA ALA A 136 -11.71 -30.22 -8.15
C ALA A 136 -10.40 -29.54 -8.59
N SER A 137 -10.44 -28.72 -9.66
CA SER A 137 -9.26 -27.98 -10.15
C SER A 137 -8.83 -26.84 -9.22
N MET A 138 -9.78 -26.14 -8.58
CA MET A 138 -9.47 -25.01 -7.68
C MET A 138 -8.78 -25.46 -6.38
N HIS A 139 -9.15 -26.63 -5.85
CA HIS A 139 -8.53 -27.19 -4.64
C HIS A 139 -7.03 -27.50 -4.83
N GLN A 140 -6.59 -27.89 -6.03
CA GLN A 140 -5.18 -28.12 -6.33
C GLN A 140 -4.37 -26.81 -6.37
N SER A 141 -4.96 -25.72 -6.87
CA SER A 141 -4.29 -24.42 -6.98
C SER A 141 -4.14 -23.70 -5.63
N LEU A 142 -5.09 -23.86 -4.71
CA LEU A 142 -5.03 -23.29 -3.35
C LEU A 142 -4.02 -24.00 -2.45
N ALA A 143 -3.77 -25.30 -2.68
CA ALA A 143 -2.74 -26.06 -1.97
C ALA A 143 -1.32 -25.56 -2.31
N PHE A 144 -1.09 -25.08 -3.54
CA PHE A 144 0.20 -24.53 -3.97
C PHE A 144 0.54 -23.20 -3.27
N ASN A 145 -0.47 -22.35 -3.03
CA ASN A 145 -0.30 -21.01 -2.42
C ASN A 145 -0.07 -21.03 -0.90
N LYS A 146 -0.30 -22.16 -0.22
CA LYS A 146 0.00 -22.30 1.22
C LYS A 146 1.50 -22.44 1.54
N TYR A 147 2.36 -22.60 0.52
CA TYR A 147 3.80 -22.82 0.70
C TYR A 147 4.67 -21.64 0.25
N THR A 148 4.07 -20.50 -0.13
CA THR A 148 4.80 -19.35 -0.70
C THR A 148 4.41 -17.99 -0.09
N SER A 149 3.88 -17.96 1.14
CA SER A 149 3.60 -16.73 1.90
C SER A 149 4.30 -16.73 3.24
#